data_AF-A0A2M7N4Z5-F1
#
_entry.id   AF-A0A2M7N4Z5-F1
#
_cell.length_a   1.000
_cell.length_b   1.000
_cell.length_c   1.000
_cell.angle_alpha   90.00
_cell.angle_beta   90.00
_cell.angle_gamma   90.00
#
_symmetry.space_group_name_H-M   'P 1'
#
loop_
_entity.id
_entity.type
_entity.pdbx_description
1 polymer ?
#
loop_
_entity_poly.entity_id
_entity_poly.type
_entity_poly.pdbx_seq_one_letter_code
_entity_poly.pdbx_strand_id
1 'polypeptide(L)'
;MILLIARRELRSLFAMPSTWFILAILQFIFAWFFLARLEAFLEIQPQLAQLANPPGVTVTLAAPLFFTAGFLLMMLVPMFTMRLIAEERRNQTLALLLSSPLSERHIVLGKFFGLMSFLLALTVMLPAIIYTLALGTTLDHGLILSNCIGLILLTASYVALGLYVSALTSQPVIAAI
;
A
#
# COMPACT_ATOMS: atom_id res chain seq x y z
N MET A 1 -23.67 -2.87 -7.13
CA MET A 1 -22.85 -3.74 -8.02
C MET A 1 -21.36 -3.52 -7.84
N ILE A 2 -20.84 -2.27 -7.84
CA ILE A 2 -19.40 -1.98 -7.66
C ILE A 2 -18.84 -2.57 -6.34
N LEU A 3 -19.53 -2.34 -5.22
CA LEU A 3 -19.12 -2.86 -3.90
C LEU A 3 -19.07 -4.40 -3.83
N LEU A 4 -19.96 -5.08 -4.58
CA LEU A 4 -19.98 -6.55 -4.62
C LEU A 4 -18.75 -7.09 -5.33
N ILE A 5 -18.35 -6.45 -6.44
CA ILE A 5 -17.12 -6.77 -7.17
C ILE A 5 -15.91 -6.50 -6.27
N ALA A 6 -15.85 -5.32 -5.64
CA ALA A 6 -14.75 -4.97 -4.73
C ALA A 6 -14.62 -5.97 -3.56
N ARG A 7 -15.74 -6.38 -2.95
CA ARG A 7 -15.74 -7.37 -1.86
C ARG A 7 -15.31 -8.76 -2.34
N ARG A 8 -15.72 -9.16 -3.55
CA ARG A 8 -15.28 -10.42 -4.17
C ARG A 8 -13.77 -10.41 -4.40
N GLU A 9 -13.24 -9.33 -4.96
CA GLU A 9 -11.80 -9.18 -5.20
C GLU A 9 -11.00 -9.19 -3.91
N LEU A 10 -11.44 -8.44 -2.90
CA LEU A 10 -10.79 -8.43 -1.60
C LEU A 10 -10.75 -9.83 -0.97
N ARG A 11 -11.87 -10.57 -1.01
CA ARG A 11 -11.91 -11.97 -0.55
C ARG A 11 -10.99 -12.88 -1.35
N SER A 12 -10.89 -12.70 -2.66
CA SER A 12 -9.98 -13.45 -3.52
C SER A 12 -8.53 -13.23 -3.09
N LEU A 13 -8.13 -11.97 -2.89
CA LEU A 13 -6.78 -11.61 -2.45
C LEU A 13 -6.43 -12.24 -1.09
N PHE A 14 -7.34 -12.16 -0.11
CA PHE A 14 -7.14 -12.78 1.21
C PHE A 14 -7.24 -14.31 1.20
N ALA A 15 -7.87 -14.94 0.21
CA ALA A 15 -7.92 -16.39 0.10
C ALA A 15 -6.61 -16.99 -0.45
N MET A 16 -5.80 -16.22 -1.16
CA MET A 16 -4.54 -16.68 -1.76
C MET A 16 -3.42 -16.79 -0.70
N PRO A 17 -2.83 -17.98 -0.47
CA PRO A 17 -1.73 -18.15 0.49
C PRO A 17 -0.52 -17.26 0.18
N SER A 18 -0.21 -17.04 -1.11
CA SER A 18 0.88 -16.17 -1.54
C SER A 18 0.73 -14.73 -1.03
N THR A 19 -0.51 -14.23 -0.93
CA THR A 19 -0.79 -12.88 -0.44
C THR A 19 -0.36 -12.73 1.01
N TRP A 20 -0.61 -13.73 1.85
CA TRP A 20 -0.20 -13.73 3.25
C TRP A 20 1.31 -13.74 3.42
N PHE A 21 2.03 -14.52 2.61
CA PHE A 21 3.50 -14.50 2.60
C PHE A 21 4.04 -13.12 2.24
N ILE A 22 3.50 -12.50 1.18
CA ILE A 22 3.92 -11.15 0.76
C ILE A 22 3.63 -10.12 1.86
N LEU A 23 2.44 -10.18 2.48
CA LEU A 23 2.08 -9.29 3.58
C LEU A 23 3.01 -9.46 4.79
N ALA A 24 3.34 -10.70 5.16
CA ALA A 24 4.22 -11.00 6.27
C ALA A 24 5.64 -10.46 6.02
N ILE A 25 6.19 -10.72 4.83
CA ILE A 25 7.51 -10.22 4.43
C ILE A 25 7.51 -8.69 4.42
N LEU A 26 6.49 -8.06 3.85
CA LEU A 26 6.43 -6.61 3.79
C LEU A 26 6.33 -5.99 5.18
N GLN A 27 5.54 -6.57 6.08
CA GLN A 27 5.48 -6.07 7.45
C GLN A 27 6.77 -6.28 8.22
N PHE A 28 7.46 -7.39 7.98
CA PHE A 28 8.79 -7.60 8.54
C PHE A 28 9.76 -6.52 8.05
N ILE A 29 9.74 -6.18 6.76
CA ILE A 29 10.56 -5.10 6.18
C ILE A 29 10.22 -3.76 6.85
N PHE A 30 8.93 -3.42 6.98
CA PHE A 30 8.55 -2.17 7.65
C PHE A 30 8.95 -2.10 9.11
N ALA A 31 8.76 -3.19 9.86
CA ALA A 31 9.18 -3.27 11.25
C ALA A 31 10.70 -3.12 11.37
N TRP A 32 11.47 -3.79 10.52
CA TRP A 32 12.92 -3.67 10.47
C TRP A 32 13.37 -2.23 10.20
N PHE A 33 12.82 -1.58 9.17
CA PHE A 33 13.14 -0.19 8.85
C PHE A 33 12.76 0.76 9.99
N PHE A 34 11.61 0.55 10.62
CA PHE A 34 11.18 1.33 11.77
C PHE A 34 12.15 1.20 12.95
N LEU A 35 12.55 -0.02 13.30
CA LEU A 35 13.51 -0.27 14.38
C LEU A 35 14.88 0.34 14.06
N ALA A 36 15.38 0.19 12.83
CA ALA A 36 16.63 0.81 12.41
C ALA A 36 16.58 2.34 12.49
N ARG A 37 15.44 2.96 12.15
CA ARG A 37 15.23 4.41 12.29
C ARG A 37 15.11 4.85 13.73
N LEU A 38 14.48 4.03 14.58
CA LEU A 38 14.39 4.29 16.01
C LEU A 38 15.77 4.24 16.67
N GLU A 39 16.58 3.24 16.37
CA GLU A 39 17.96 3.11 16.86
C GLU A 39 18.81 4.32 16.43
N ALA A 40 18.78 4.68 15.15
CA ALA A 40 19.47 5.87 14.64
C ALA A 40 19.01 7.16 15.33
N PHE A 41 17.72 7.27 15.68
CA PHE A 41 17.22 8.41 16.44
C PHE A 41 17.73 8.42 17.89
N LEU A 42 17.78 7.27 18.55
CA LEU A 42 18.28 7.13 19.92
C LEU A 42 19.77 7.47 20.04
N GLU A 43 20.59 7.15 19.03
CA GLU A 43 22.02 7.51 19.00
C GLU A 43 22.24 9.03 18.96
N ILE A 44 21.40 9.75 18.21
CA ILE A 44 21.54 11.20 18.01
C ILE A 44 20.79 11.98 19.11
N GLN A 45 19.83 11.36 19.81
CA GLN A 45 19.07 11.95 20.92
C GLN A 45 19.91 12.74 21.94
N PRO A 46 21.05 12.26 22.48
CA PRO A 46 21.84 13.01 23.46
C PRO A 46 22.43 14.30 22.89
N GLN A 47 22.67 14.37 21.57
CA GLN A 47 23.12 15.58 20.89
C GLN A 47 21.95 16.53 20.62
N LEU A 48 20.77 15.99 20.30
CA LEU A 48 19.55 16.77 20.09
C LEU A 48 19.04 17.43 21.38
N ALA A 49 19.23 16.78 22.53
CA ALA A 49 18.88 17.33 23.84
C ALA A 49 19.66 18.60 24.21
N GLN A 50 20.80 18.86 23.55
CA GLN A 50 21.61 20.06 23.74
C GLN A 50 21.19 21.22 22.83
N LEU A 51 20.30 20.99 21.87
CA LEU A 51 19.79 22.02 20.96
C LEU A 51 18.56 22.71 21.57
N ALA A 52 18.44 24.04 21.37
CA ALA A 52 17.30 24.82 21.85
C ALA A 52 15.97 24.48 21.15
N ASN A 53 16.02 23.91 19.94
CA ASN A 53 14.87 23.43 19.16
C ASN A 53 15.20 22.07 18.52
N PRO A 54 15.11 20.96 19.26
CA PRO A 54 15.36 19.64 18.69
C PRO A 54 14.33 19.35 17.59
N PRO A 55 14.74 18.84 16.40
CA PRO A 55 13.82 18.34 15.40
C PRO A 55 12.94 17.26 16.02
N GLY A 56 11.62 17.40 15.88
CA GLY A 56 10.66 16.47 16.46
C GLY A 56 10.85 15.05 15.93
N VAL A 57 10.63 14.06 16.80
CA VAL A 57 10.74 12.62 16.50
C VAL A 57 9.91 12.24 15.26
N THR A 58 8.80 12.94 15.06
CA THR A 58 7.93 12.73 13.90
C THR A 58 8.63 13.07 12.57
N VAL A 59 9.44 14.13 12.50
CA VAL A 59 10.10 14.53 11.25
C VAL A 59 11.25 13.59 10.91
N THR A 60 12.02 13.18 11.91
CA THR A 60 13.21 12.33 11.73
C THR A 60 12.87 10.87 11.48
N LEU A 61 11.74 10.40 11.99
CA LEU A 61 11.38 8.99 11.98
C LEU A 61 10.19 8.72 11.05
N ALA A 62 9.08 9.47 11.17
CA ALA A 62 7.88 9.20 10.37
C ALA A 62 8.08 9.50 8.88
N ALA A 63 8.59 10.69 8.53
CA ALA A 63 8.70 11.08 7.11
C ALA A 63 9.58 10.13 6.28
N PRO A 64 10.78 9.70 6.74
CA PRO A 64 11.57 8.70 6.03
C PRO A 64 10.88 7.35 5.91
N LEU A 65 10.11 6.92 6.92
CA LEU A 65 9.36 5.67 6.87
C LEU A 65 8.25 5.71 5.82
N PHE A 66 7.48 6.80 5.76
CA PHE A 66 6.47 7.00 4.73
C PHE A 66 7.07 7.06 3.32
N PHE A 67 8.26 7.66 3.18
CA PHE A 67 8.99 7.66 1.91
C PHE A 67 9.41 6.25 1.49
N THR A 68 10.02 5.47 2.39
CA THR A 68 10.38 4.07 2.12
C THR A 68 9.13 3.23 1.79
N ALA A 69 8.01 3.48 2.45
CA ALA A 69 6.74 2.84 2.14
C ALA A 69 6.23 3.16 0.73
N GLY A 70 6.30 4.43 0.31
CA GLY A 70 5.94 4.83 -1.06
C GLY A 70 6.79 4.09 -2.09
N PHE A 71 8.09 4.01 -1.87
CA PHE A 71 9.01 3.29 -2.76
C PHE A 71 8.72 1.79 -2.84
N LEU A 72 8.48 1.14 -1.69
CA LEU A 72 8.14 -0.29 -1.67
C LEU A 72 6.79 -0.57 -2.34
N LEU A 73 5.80 0.30 -2.13
CA LEU A 73 4.50 0.20 -2.79
C LEU A 73 4.63 0.36 -4.31
N MET A 74 5.53 1.23 -4.79
CA MET A 74 5.78 1.36 -6.23
C MET A 74 6.22 0.04 -6.87
N MET A 75 7.06 -0.75 -6.18
CA MET A 75 7.51 -2.05 -6.66
C MET A 75 6.43 -3.13 -6.52
N LEU A 76 5.64 -3.06 -5.46
CA LEU A 76 4.69 -4.11 -5.08
C LEU A 76 3.33 -3.97 -5.77
N VAL A 77 2.84 -2.76 -5.99
CA VAL A 77 1.55 -2.50 -6.65
C VAL A 77 1.46 -3.16 -8.04
N PRO A 78 2.48 -3.07 -8.91
CA PRO A 78 2.50 -3.78 -10.17
C PRO A 78 2.19 -5.28 -9.97
N MET A 79 2.88 -5.96 -9.07
CA MET A 79 2.70 -7.41 -8.83
C MET A 79 1.25 -7.81 -8.52
N PHE A 80 0.51 -6.96 -7.79
CA PHE A 80 -0.90 -7.21 -7.50
C PHE A 80 -1.82 -6.80 -8.66
N THR A 81 -1.53 -5.70 -9.35
CA THR A 81 -2.35 -5.20 -10.47
C THR A 81 -2.30 -6.08 -11.72
N MET A 82 -1.19 -6.77 -11.96
CA MET A 82 -1.02 -7.68 -13.11
C MET A 82 -2.03 -8.81 -13.13
N ARG A 83 -2.46 -9.27 -11.95
CA ARG A 83 -3.42 -10.36 -11.82
C ARG A 83 -4.87 -9.91 -12.03
N LEU A 84 -5.17 -8.63 -11.84
CA LEU A 84 -6.56 -8.15 -11.82
C LEU A 84 -7.32 -8.40 -13.13
N ILE A 85 -6.71 -8.15 -14.29
CA ILE A 85 -7.36 -8.32 -15.60
C ILE A 85 -6.68 -9.42 -16.42
N ALA A 86 -5.34 -9.49 -16.40
CA ALA A 86 -4.63 -10.46 -17.23
C ALA A 86 -4.87 -11.93 -16.78
N GLU A 87 -5.11 -12.18 -15.49
CA GLU A 87 -5.42 -13.54 -15.01
C GLU A 87 -6.84 -13.98 -15.42
N GLU A 88 -7.81 -13.07 -15.42
CA GLU A 88 -9.15 -13.34 -15.94
C GLU A 88 -9.17 -13.53 -17.46
N ARG A 89 -8.32 -12.79 -18.19
CA ARG A 89 -8.14 -12.98 -19.64
C ARG A 89 -7.50 -14.34 -19.93
N ARG A 90 -6.48 -14.73 -19.16
CA ARG A 90 -5.82 -16.05 -19.29
C ARG A 90 -6.78 -17.21 -18.97
N ASN A 91 -7.61 -17.06 -17.94
CA ASN A 91 -8.57 -18.09 -17.53
C ASN A 91 -9.86 -18.10 -18.36
N GLN A 92 -9.96 -17.28 -19.43
CA GLN A 92 -11.15 -17.14 -20.27
C GLN A 92 -12.42 -16.71 -19.51
N THR A 93 -12.30 -16.28 -18.25
CA THR A 93 -13.42 -15.81 -17.43
C THR A 93 -13.81 -14.37 -17.75
N LEU A 94 -12.94 -13.62 -18.45
CA LEU A 94 -13.23 -12.26 -18.89
C LEU A 94 -14.44 -12.21 -19.83
N ALA A 95 -14.58 -13.18 -20.74
CA ALA A 95 -15.73 -13.25 -21.65
C ALA A 95 -17.04 -13.44 -20.89
N LEU A 96 -17.04 -14.26 -19.83
CA LEU A 96 -18.19 -14.46 -18.95
C LEU A 96 -18.57 -13.19 -18.18
N LEU A 97 -17.57 -12.44 -17.72
CA LEU A 97 -17.74 -11.17 -17.02
C LEU A 97 -18.33 -10.09 -17.95
N LEU A 98 -17.86 -10.00 -19.19
CA LEU A 98 -18.36 -9.05 -20.17
C LEU A 98 -19.74 -9.44 -20.74
N SER A 99 -20.07 -10.73 -20.78
CA SER A 99 -21.42 -11.20 -21.16
C SER A 99 -22.47 -10.98 -20.06
N SER A 100 -22.04 -10.69 -18.84
CA SER A 100 -22.96 -10.34 -17.76
C SER A 100 -23.53 -8.93 -17.98
N PRO A 101 -24.73 -8.60 -17.46
CA PRO A 101 -25.34 -7.27 -17.61
C PRO A 101 -24.67 -6.24 -16.67
N LEU A 102 -23.33 -6.23 -16.65
CA LEU A 102 -22.51 -5.32 -15.88
C LEU A 102 -21.81 -4.36 -16.84
N SER A 103 -21.96 -3.06 -16.61
CA SER A 103 -21.24 -2.06 -17.38
C SER A 103 -19.74 -2.12 -17.06
N GLU A 104 -18.89 -1.97 -18.08
CA GLU A 104 -17.43 -2.00 -17.99
C GLU A 104 -16.88 -1.07 -16.89
N ARG A 105 -17.50 0.11 -16.71
CA ARG A 105 -17.12 1.07 -15.66
C ARG A 105 -17.26 0.49 -14.25
N HIS A 106 -18.26 -0.37 -14.04
CA HIS A 106 -18.48 -1.01 -12.74
C HIS A 106 -17.41 -2.06 -12.44
N ILE A 107 -16.91 -2.75 -13.46
CA ILE A 107 -15.84 -3.74 -13.35
C ILE A 107 -14.53 -3.04 -12.98
N VAL A 108 -14.17 -1.99 -13.72
CA VAL A 108 -12.93 -1.21 -13.50
C VAL A 108 -12.93 -0.59 -12.09
N LEU A 109 -14.01 0.11 -11.71
CA LEU A 109 -14.11 0.71 -10.38
C LEU A 109 -14.14 -0.35 -9.28
N GLY A 110 -14.82 -1.48 -9.49
CA GLY A 110 -14.86 -2.57 -8.51
C GLY A 110 -13.48 -3.17 -8.24
N LYS A 111 -12.70 -3.41 -9.29
CA LYS A 111 -11.32 -3.92 -9.19
C LYS A 111 -10.38 -2.90 -8.54
N PHE A 112 -10.50 -1.62 -8.92
CA PHE A 112 -9.75 -0.53 -8.30
C PHE A 112 -10.00 -0.46 -6.79
N PHE A 113 -11.26 -0.38 -6.35
CA PHE A 113 -11.59 -0.30 -4.92
C PHE A 113 -11.26 -1.58 -4.15
N GLY A 114 -11.37 -2.75 -4.79
CA GLY A 114 -10.96 -4.03 -4.20
C GLY A 114 -9.46 -4.07 -3.87
N LEU A 115 -8.60 -3.69 -4.82
CA LEU A 115 -7.17 -3.64 -4.57
C LEU A 115 -6.78 -2.46 -3.65
N MET A 116 -7.40 -1.29 -3.83
CA MET A 116 -7.12 -0.12 -3.01
C MET A 116 -7.44 -0.37 -1.53
N SER A 117 -8.54 -1.04 -1.22
CA SER A 117 -8.89 -1.40 0.16
C SER A 117 -7.92 -2.41 0.77
N PHE A 118 -7.43 -3.37 -0.02
CA PHE A 118 -6.38 -4.29 0.41
C PHE A 118 -5.06 -3.54 0.74
N LEU A 119 -4.61 -2.65 -0.15
CA LEU A 119 -3.39 -1.86 0.07
C LEU A 119 -3.56 -0.83 1.20
N LEU A 120 -4.75 -0.27 1.39
CA LEU A 120 -5.05 0.61 2.53
C LEU A 120 -4.87 -0.12 3.87
N ALA A 121 -5.29 -1.38 3.97
CA ALA A 121 -5.12 -2.16 5.19
C ALA A 121 -3.63 -2.29 5.59
N LEU A 122 -2.75 -2.34 4.59
CA LEU A 122 -1.30 -2.38 4.76
C LEU A 122 -0.75 -0.99 5.13
N THR A 123 -1.20 0.06 4.45
CA THR A 123 -0.78 1.44 4.73
C THR A 123 -1.19 1.93 6.13
N VAL A 124 -2.33 1.48 6.66
CA VAL A 124 -2.82 1.84 8.01
C VAL A 124 -1.92 1.29 9.13
N MET A 125 -1.14 0.24 8.88
CA MET A 125 -0.22 -0.29 9.88
C MET A 125 0.99 0.64 10.14
N LEU A 126 1.36 1.50 9.18
CA LEU A 126 2.45 2.47 9.33
C LEU A 126 2.16 3.57 10.37
N PRO A 127 1.03 4.30 10.32
CA PRO A 127 0.70 5.23 11.40
C PRO A 127 0.49 4.49 12.73
N ALA A 128 -0.02 3.25 12.72
CA ALA A 128 -0.17 2.47 13.94
C ALA A 128 1.16 2.20 14.65
N ILE A 129 2.23 1.82 13.91
CA ILE A 129 3.56 1.61 14.51
C ILE A 129 4.16 2.93 15.01
N ILE A 130 3.95 4.05 14.30
CA ILE A 130 4.42 5.37 14.73
C ILE A 130 3.70 5.84 15.99
N TYR A 131 2.39 5.60 16.10
CA TYR A 131 1.60 5.97 17.28
C TYR A 131 2.04 5.25 18.56
N THR A 132 2.77 4.13 18.46
CA THR A 132 3.37 3.51 19.66
C THR A 132 4.37 4.43 20.36
N LEU A 133 5.01 5.36 19.64
CA LEU A 133 5.91 6.37 20.22
C LEU A 133 5.17 7.49 20.94
N ALA A 134 3.85 7.61 20.79
CA ALA A 134 3.06 8.63 21.47
C ALA A 134 3.12 8.49 23.00
N LEU A 135 3.48 7.30 23.50
CA LEU A 135 3.65 7.05 24.94
C LEU A 135 4.92 7.71 25.51
N GLY A 136 5.92 7.97 24.68
CA GLY A 136 7.23 8.50 25.12
C GLY A 136 7.62 9.83 24.50
N THR A 137 6.87 10.35 23.51
CA THR A 137 7.23 11.54 22.74
C THR A 137 5.99 12.32 22.29
N THR A 138 6.16 13.62 21.99
CA THR A 138 5.13 14.42 21.34
C THR A 138 5.16 14.17 19.84
N LEU A 139 4.02 13.74 19.30
CA LEU A 139 3.86 13.48 17.86
C LEU A 139 3.18 14.66 17.18
N ASP A 140 3.67 15.01 15.99
CA ASP A 140 3.00 15.96 15.11
C ASP A 140 1.93 15.21 14.32
N HIS A 141 0.69 15.25 14.85
CA HIS A 141 -0.46 14.62 14.21
C HIS A 141 -0.75 15.20 12.82
N GLY A 142 -0.47 16.50 12.59
CA GLY A 142 -0.67 17.15 11.30
C GLY A 142 0.28 16.58 10.25
N LEU A 143 1.54 16.40 10.61
CA LEU A 143 2.54 15.79 9.74
C LEU A 143 2.22 14.32 9.44
N ILE A 144 1.82 13.53 10.44
CA ILE A 144 1.42 12.13 10.22
C ILE A 144 0.22 12.05 9.28
N LEU A 145 -0.80 12.88 9.50
CA LEU A 145 -2.00 12.89 8.65
C LEU A 145 -1.66 13.28 7.19
N SER A 146 -0.82 14.30 7.01
CA SER A 146 -0.35 14.73 5.69
C SER A 146 0.39 13.60 4.96
N ASN A 147 1.29 12.90 5.64
CA ASN A 147 2.01 11.76 5.06
C ASN A 147 1.07 10.59 4.73
N CYS A 148 0.09 10.29 5.59
CA CYS A 148 -0.92 9.28 5.31
C CYS A 148 -1.73 9.61 4.05
N ILE A 149 -2.23 10.85 3.93
CA ILE A 149 -2.98 11.30 2.75
C ILE A 149 -2.09 11.22 1.50
N GLY A 150 -0.84 11.68 1.58
CA GLY A 150 0.13 11.59 0.49
C GLY A 150 0.36 10.15 0.03
N LEU A 151 0.56 9.23 0.98
CA LEU A 151 0.78 7.82 0.67
C LEU A 151 -0.46 7.15 0.06
N ILE A 152 -1.66 7.50 0.53
CA ILE A 152 -2.92 7.01 -0.04
C ILE A 152 -3.07 7.48 -1.49
N LEU A 153 -2.84 8.77 -1.76
CA LEU A 153 -2.91 9.32 -3.11
C LEU A 153 -1.87 8.70 -4.06
N LEU A 154 -0.64 8.49 -3.56
CA LEU A 154 0.43 7.81 -4.28
C LEU A 154 0.05 6.36 -4.61
N THR A 155 -0.51 5.64 -3.65
CA THR A 155 -0.95 4.25 -3.86
C THR A 155 -2.08 4.19 -4.89
N ALA A 156 -3.03 5.13 -4.82
CA ALA A 156 -4.12 5.23 -5.79
C ALA A 156 -3.61 5.47 -7.22
N SER A 157 -2.59 6.30 -7.41
CA SER A 157 -2.01 6.56 -8.73
C SER A 157 -1.30 5.31 -9.28
N TYR A 158 -0.53 4.59 -8.45
CA TYR A 158 0.11 3.33 -8.85
C TYR A 158 -0.92 2.26 -9.22
N VAL A 159 -2.01 2.13 -8.45
CA VAL A 159 -3.06 1.15 -8.74
C VAL A 159 -3.79 1.50 -10.04
N ALA A 160 -4.09 2.77 -10.29
CA ALA A 160 -4.72 3.22 -11.53
C ALA A 160 -3.83 2.93 -12.75
N LEU A 161 -2.53 3.22 -12.65
CA LEU A 161 -1.54 2.92 -13.69
C LEU A 161 -1.40 1.41 -13.93
N GLY A 162 -1.25 0.61 -12.88
CA GLY A 162 -1.14 -0.84 -13.01
C GLY A 162 -2.40 -1.48 -13.58
N LEU A 163 -3.59 -0.98 -13.23
CA LEU A 163 -4.85 -1.44 -13.81
C LEU A 163 -4.95 -1.10 -15.30
N TYR A 164 -4.49 0.08 -15.70
CA TYR A 164 -4.42 0.49 -17.10
C TYR A 164 -3.48 -0.42 -17.92
N VAL A 165 -2.27 -0.67 -17.40
CA VAL A 165 -1.31 -1.58 -18.05
C VAL A 165 -1.86 -3.01 -18.12
N SER A 166 -2.46 -3.51 -17.04
CA SER A 166 -3.09 -4.84 -16.97
C SER A 166 -4.23 -5.01 -17.98
N ALA A 167 -4.92 -3.92 -18.36
CA ALA A 167 -5.97 -3.95 -19.39
C ALA A 167 -5.39 -4.08 -20.82
N LEU A 168 -4.19 -3.54 -21.05
CA LEU A 168 -3.50 -3.58 -22.34
C LEU A 168 -2.78 -4.90 -22.59
N THR A 169 -2.34 -5.58 -21.53
CA THR A 169 -1.50 -6.78 -21.66
C THR A 169 -2.28 -8.08 -21.51
N SER A 170 -1.92 -9.10 -22.31
CA SER A 170 -2.57 -10.43 -22.26
C SER A 170 -1.87 -11.42 -21.33
N GLN A 171 -0.63 -11.14 -20.92
CA GLN A 171 0.15 -11.98 -20.01
C GLN A 171 0.49 -11.24 -18.70
N PRO A 172 0.16 -11.80 -17.52
CA PRO A 172 0.42 -11.17 -16.23
C PRO A 172 1.90 -10.83 -16.01
N VAL A 173 2.81 -11.67 -16.51
CA VAL A 173 4.27 -11.49 -16.35
C VAL A 173 4.82 -10.35 -17.21
N ILE A 174 4.15 -9.98 -18.30
CA ILE A 174 4.54 -8.84 -19.13
C ILE A 174 3.94 -7.55 -18.58
N ALA A 175 2.73 -7.61 -18.01
CA ALA A 175 2.19 -6.48 -17.23
C ALA A 175 3.09 -6.16 -16.03
N ALA A 176 3.75 -7.20 -15.49
CA ALA A 176 5.16 -7.27 -15.06
C ALA A 176 5.99 -6.00 -14.92
N ILE A 177 6.39 -5.57 -16.10
CA ILE A 177 7.70 -5.05 -16.43
C ILE A 177 7.46 -3.74 -17.16
#